data_AF-A0A1M3L030-F1
#
_entry.id   AF-A0A1M3L030-F1
#
_cell.length_a   1.000
_cell.length_b   1.000
_cell.length_c   1.000
_cell.angle_alpha   90.00
_cell.angle_beta   90.00
_cell.angle_gamma   90.00
#
_symmetry.space_group_name_H-M   'P 1'
#
loop_
_entity.id
_entity.type
_entity.pdbx_description
1 polymer ?
#
loop_
_entity_poly.entity_id
_entity_poly.type
_entity_poly.pdbx_seq_one_letter_code
_entity_poly.pdbx_strand_id
1 'polypeptide(L)'
;MKRIYTVLLVLFVLSMCAQNVNAQFVVAQDTVRGRIDFCPRLGDLHNAVEIPNDSVFYMLPIDQSTDPWRQVYRYMPDRSVSGGYIHGRKLMRVDDYDIVEVERLSAHGSISFKNADVRVVVSVAPISPKDTSVKKGADGTYMVNGKKAYGVSKWSSPQLHYKSITVSIKGRNIPVPQKIFEHLLEPDIEDMVVYYNPRKQIVYMQVNNGGTSASYTALLTVSIRGALSPYIFYPSMNR
;
A
#
# COMPACT_ATOMS: atom_id res chain seq x y z
N MET A 1 -3.48 -29.85 -35.23
CA MET A 1 -3.45 -29.97 -33.75
C MET A 1 -2.61 -28.88 -33.08
N LYS A 2 -1.30 -28.73 -33.33
CA LYS A 2 -0.45 -27.68 -32.69
C LYS A 2 -1.00 -26.25 -32.76
N ARG A 3 -1.51 -25.79 -33.91
CA ARG A 3 -2.09 -24.44 -34.07
C ARG A 3 -3.32 -24.17 -33.17
N ILE A 4 -4.15 -25.17 -32.92
CA ILE A 4 -5.35 -25.03 -32.08
C ILE A 4 -4.93 -24.84 -30.61
N TYR A 5 -3.95 -25.60 -30.14
CA TYR A 5 -3.40 -25.45 -28.78
C TYR A 5 -2.68 -24.11 -28.59
N THR A 6 -1.98 -23.60 -29.62
CA THR A 6 -1.36 -22.27 -29.55
C THR A 6 -2.42 -21.18 -29.47
N VAL A 7 -3.50 -21.26 -30.23
CA VAL A 7 -4.60 -20.28 -30.19
C VAL A 7 -5.35 -20.34 -28.84
N LEU A 8 -5.61 -21.54 -28.31
CA LEU A 8 -6.21 -21.72 -26.98
C LEU A 8 -5.31 -21.21 -25.85
N LEU A 9 -3.99 -21.44 -25.94
CA LEU A 9 -3.02 -20.93 -24.97
C LEU A 9 -2.96 -19.40 -25.02
N VAL A 10 -2.96 -18.79 -26.20
CA VAL A 10 -2.97 -17.33 -26.37
C VAL A 10 -4.28 -16.74 -25.84
N LEU A 11 -5.44 -17.36 -26.11
CA LEU A 11 -6.73 -16.95 -25.56
C LEU A 11 -6.78 -17.09 -24.03
N PHE A 12 -6.18 -18.15 -23.47
CA PHE A 12 -6.09 -18.35 -22.02
C PHE A 12 -5.19 -17.29 -21.37
N VAL A 13 -4.02 -16.98 -21.95
CA VAL A 13 -3.13 -15.92 -21.48
C VAL A 13 -3.80 -14.55 -21.59
N LEU A 14 -4.46 -14.23 -22.71
CA LEU A 14 -5.21 -12.99 -22.88
C LEU A 14 -6.39 -12.87 -21.90
N SER A 15 -7.07 -13.98 -21.59
CA SER A 15 -8.13 -14.03 -20.58
C SER A 15 -7.60 -13.80 -19.16
N MET A 16 -6.39 -14.28 -18.85
CA MET A 16 -5.73 -13.98 -17.57
C MET A 16 -5.23 -12.53 -17.52
N CYS A 17 -4.79 -11.96 -18.63
CA CYS A 17 -4.43 -10.54 -18.72
C CYS A 17 -5.65 -9.60 -18.66
N ALA A 18 -6.85 -10.05 -19.03
CA ALA A 18 -8.07 -9.24 -19.06
C ALA A 18 -8.74 -9.07 -17.68
N GLN A 19 -8.31 -9.81 -16.67
CA GLN A 19 -8.95 -9.86 -15.35
C GLN A 19 -7.98 -9.37 -14.26
N ASN A 20 -7.57 -8.11 -14.34
CA ASN A 20 -6.95 -7.42 -13.20
C ASN A 20 -8.04 -7.01 -12.18
N VAL A 21 -8.72 -8.01 -11.61
CA VAL A 21 -9.88 -7.88 -10.70
C VAL A 21 -9.45 -7.73 -9.24
N ASN A 22 -8.15 -7.62 -8.96
CA ASN A 22 -7.62 -7.60 -7.61
C ASN A 22 -7.76 -6.23 -6.94
N ALA A 23 -8.08 -6.25 -5.65
CA ALA A 23 -8.04 -5.09 -4.78
C ALA A 23 -6.61 -4.59 -4.60
N GLN A 24 -6.41 -3.28 -4.53
CA GLN A 24 -5.06 -2.70 -4.56
C GLN A 24 -5.04 -1.21 -4.20
N PHE A 25 -3.85 -0.66 -3.97
CA PHE A 25 -3.68 0.77 -3.90
C PHE A 25 -3.66 1.42 -5.28
N VAL A 26 -4.36 2.55 -5.39
CA VAL A 26 -4.45 3.38 -6.59
C VAL A 26 -4.26 4.84 -6.24
N VAL A 27 -3.96 5.65 -7.25
CA VAL A 27 -3.66 7.09 -7.12
C VAL A 27 -4.58 7.89 -8.04
N ALA A 28 -5.11 9.01 -7.55
CA ALA A 28 -5.88 9.95 -8.36
C ALA A 28 -5.02 10.55 -9.48
N GLN A 29 -5.53 10.47 -10.71
CA GLN A 29 -4.89 11.07 -11.87
C GLN A 29 -5.93 11.65 -12.84
N ASP A 30 -5.94 12.98 -12.93
CA ASP A 30 -6.58 13.72 -14.00
C ASP A 30 -5.59 14.69 -14.66
N THR A 31 -5.36 14.52 -15.96
CA THR A 31 -4.46 15.37 -16.74
C THR A 31 -5.08 16.71 -17.13
N VAL A 32 -6.40 16.87 -16.97
CA VAL A 32 -7.13 18.08 -17.39
C VAL A 32 -7.35 19.04 -16.22
N ARG A 33 -8.07 18.64 -15.16
CA ARG A 33 -8.40 19.52 -14.03
C ARG A 33 -7.35 19.48 -12.90
N GLY A 34 -6.46 18.49 -12.91
CA GLY A 34 -5.53 18.24 -11.79
C GLY A 34 -6.21 17.68 -10.53
N ARG A 35 -7.49 17.32 -10.63
CA ARG A 35 -8.34 16.82 -9.55
C ARG A 35 -9.43 15.90 -10.11
N ILE A 36 -9.98 15.05 -9.26
CA ILE A 36 -10.98 14.05 -9.60
C ILE A 36 -12.23 14.24 -8.73
N ASP A 37 -13.36 13.72 -9.19
CA ASP A 37 -14.61 13.72 -8.44
C ASP A 37 -14.75 12.38 -7.69
N PHE A 38 -14.78 12.43 -6.36
CA PHE A 38 -15.11 11.29 -5.50
C PHE A 38 -16.59 11.35 -5.15
N CYS A 39 -17.35 10.32 -5.51
CA CYS A 39 -18.79 10.26 -5.27
C CYS A 39 -19.06 9.37 -4.05
N PRO A 40 -19.63 9.90 -2.95
CA PRO A 40 -20.01 9.08 -1.80
C PRO A 40 -21.06 8.00 -2.16
N ARG A 41 -21.85 8.24 -3.21
CA ARG A 41 -22.83 7.31 -3.77
C ARG A 41 -22.49 7.04 -5.24
N LEU A 42 -22.85 5.84 -5.72
CA LEU A 42 -22.53 5.40 -7.08
C LEU A 42 -23.06 6.41 -8.12
N GLY A 43 -22.15 7.03 -8.87
CA GLY A 43 -22.48 7.95 -9.95
C GLY A 43 -23.09 9.30 -9.57
N ASP A 44 -23.20 9.62 -8.29
CA ASP A 44 -23.79 10.87 -7.82
C ASP A 44 -22.79 12.03 -7.90
N LEU A 45 -22.69 12.63 -9.09
CA LEU A 45 -21.83 13.78 -9.35
C LEU A 45 -22.31 15.07 -8.64
N HIS A 46 -23.59 15.16 -8.25
CA HIS A 46 -24.12 16.36 -7.60
C HIS A 46 -23.54 16.52 -6.19
N ASN A 47 -23.31 15.40 -5.49
CA ASN A 47 -22.73 15.35 -4.15
C ASN A 47 -21.26 14.93 -4.16
N ALA A 48 -20.58 15.04 -5.29
CA ALA A 48 -19.18 14.66 -5.40
C ALA A 48 -18.27 15.63 -4.63
N VAL A 49 -17.19 15.08 -4.08
CA VAL A 49 -16.13 15.83 -3.41
C VAL A 49 -14.93 15.89 -4.35
N GLU A 50 -14.43 17.09 -4.63
CA GLU A 50 -13.20 17.25 -5.42
C GLU A 50 -11.98 16.79 -4.62
N ILE A 51 -11.19 15.89 -5.20
CA ILE A 51 -9.97 15.34 -4.61
C ILE A 51 -8.77 15.66 -5.50
N PRO A 52 -7.68 16.22 -4.98
CA PRO A 52 -6.50 16.51 -5.81
C PRO A 52 -5.86 15.23 -6.33
N ASN A 53 -5.20 15.35 -7.48
CA ASN A 53 -4.28 14.32 -7.98
C ASN A 53 -3.28 13.89 -6.90
N ASP A 54 -2.74 12.69 -7.06
CA ASP A 54 -1.79 12.05 -6.13
C ASP A 54 -2.39 11.61 -4.80
N SER A 55 -3.67 11.87 -4.56
CA SER A 55 -4.40 11.26 -3.44
C SER A 55 -4.45 9.74 -3.61
N VAL A 56 -4.07 9.02 -2.57
CA VAL A 56 -4.07 7.55 -2.54
C VAL A 56 -5.43 7.03 -2.06
N PHE A 57 -5.88 5.95 -2.70
CA PHE A 57 -7.06 5.20 -2.32
C PHE A 57 -6.73 3.71 -2.29
N TYR A 58 -7.56 2.94 -1.61
CA TYR A 58 -7.59 1.50 -1.78
C TYR A 58 -8.80 1.13 -2.64
N MET A 59 -8.57 0.58 -3.83
CA MET A 59 -9.61 0.15 -4.75
C MET A 59 -10.01 -1.30 -4.42
N LEU A 60 -11.31 -1.54 -4.30
CA LEU A 60 -11.88 -2.87 -4.10
C LEU A 60 -11.87 -3.67 -5.41
N PRO A 61 -12.11 -5.00 -5.37
CA PRO A 61 -12.23 -5.80 -6.58
C PRO A 61 -13.22 -5.19 -7.56
N ILE A 62 -12.90 -5.27 -8.85
CA ILE A 62 -13.71 -4.64 -9.90
C ILE A 62 -15.07 -5.34 -9.96
N ASP A 63 -16.13 -4.58 -9.67
CA ASP A 63 -17.52 -4.98 -9.91
C ASP A 63 -17.99 -4.44 -11.26
N GLN A 64 -18.17 -5.33 -12.23
CA GLN A 64 -18.62 -5.00 -13.58
C GLN A 64 -20.02 -4.38 -13.61
N SER A 65 -20.86 -4.63 -12.61
CA SER A 65 -22.20 -4.02 -12.53
C SER A 65 -22.16 -2.52 -12.24
N THR A 66 -21.03 -2.01 -11.74
CA THR A 66 -20.82 -0.61 -11.40
C THR A 66 -19.99 0.15 -12.44
N ASP A 67 -19.59 -0.47 -13.54
CA ASP A 67 -18.76 0.17 -14.57
C ASP A 67 -19.45 1.43 -15.15
N PRO A 68 -18.73 2.56 -15.37
CA PRO A 68 -17.29 2.77 -15.29
C PRO A 68 -16.76 3.12 -13.88
N TRP A 69 -17.57 3.00 -12.84
CA TRP A 69 -17.20 3.37 -11.48
C TRP A 69 -16.39 2.28 -10.78
N ARG A 70 -15.51 2.71 -9.89
CA ARG A 70 -14.67 1.84 -9.05
C ARG A 70 -14.95 2.18 -7.61
N GLN A 71 -15.34 1.19 -6.83
CA GLN A 71 -15.50 1.34 -5.40
C GLN A 71 -14.12 1.45 -4.73
N VAL A 72 -13.96 2.45 -3.88
CA VAL A 72 -12.69 2.75 -3.22
C VAL A 72 -12.90 3.12 -1.75
N TYR A 73 -11.85 2.92 -0.96
CA TYR A 73 -11.69 3.58 0.33
C TYR A 73 -10.80 4.80 0.19
N ARG A 74 -11.35 5.95 0.61
CA ARG A 74 -10.63 7.22 0.77
C ARG A 74 -10.09 7.33 2.19
N TYR A 75 -8.83 7.74 2.32
CA TYR A 75 -8.21 8.02 3.61
C TYR A 75 -8.39 9.49 4.02
N MET A 76 -8.91 9.71 5.22
CA MET A 76 -9.08 11.03 5.83
C MET A 76 -7.80 11.49 6.53
N PRO A 77 -7.68 12.79 6.91
CA PRO A 77 -6.51 13.30 7.63
C PRO A 77 -6.18 12.54 8.92
N ASP A 78 -7.21 12.07 9.64
CA ASP A 78 -7.09 11.24 10.85
C ASP A 78 -6.84 9.75 10.56
N ARG A 79 -6.72 9.37 9.28
CA ARG A 79 -6.55 8.01 8.77
C ARG A 79 -7.75 7.09 8.95
N SER A 80 -8.91 7.62 9.33
CA SER A 80 -10.18 6.93 9.10
C SER A 80 -10.43 6.77 7.59
N VAL A 81 -11.26 5.80 7.24
CA VAL A 81 -11.60 5.50 5.84
C VAL A 81 -13.07 5.81 5.56
N SER A 82 -13.35 6.28 4.35
CA SER A 82 -14.71 6.47 3.84
C SER A 82 -14.84 5.79 2.48
N GLY A 83 -15.88 4.95 2.34
CA GLY A 83 -16.21 4.29 1.09
C GLY A 83 -16.88 5.23 0.09
N GLY A 84 -16.61 5.03 -1.19
CA GLY A 84 -17.29 5.73 -2.27
C GLY A 84 -16.82 5.25 -3.63
N TYR A 85 -17.06 6.05 -4.66
CA TYR A 85 -16.85 5.68 -6.06
C TYR A 85 -16.07 6.74 -6.82
N ILE A 86 -15.17 6.29 -7.69
CA ILE A 86 -14.42 7.13 -8.62
C ILE A 86 -14.56 6.54 -10.02
N HIS A 87 -14.65 7.39 -11.03
CA HIS A 87 -14.64 6.94 -12.42
C HIS A 87 -13.29 6.28 -12.77
N GLY A 88 -13.30 5.04 -13.25
CA GLY A 88 -12.10 4.19 -13.37
C GLY A 88 -10.96 4.79 -14.19
N ARG A 89 -11.26 5.59 -15.23
CA ARG A 89 -10.25 6.31 -16.04
C ARG A 89 -9.50 7.43 -15.29
N LYS A 90 -9.89 7.74 -14.05
CA LYS A 90 -9.27 8.78 -13.21
C LYS A 90 -8.34 8.20 -12.14
N LEU A 91 -8.04 6.90 -12.25
CA LEU A 91 -7.18 6.17 -11.32
C LEU A 91 -5.98 5.59 -12.07
N MET A 92 -4.82 5.65 -11.42
CA MET A 92 -3.59 4.98 -11.83
C MET A 92 -3.24 3.94 -10.78
N ARG A 93 -2.86 2.71 -11.16
CA ARG A 93 -2.45 1.71 -10.18
C ARG A 93 -1.04 2.03 -9.68
N VAL A 94 -0.74 1.68 -8.43
CA VAL A 94 0.61 1.87 -7.90
C VAL A 94 1.62 0.96 -8.63
N ASP A 95 1.21 -0.22 -9.05
CA ASP A 95 2.05 -1.18 -9.77
C ASP A 95 2.16 -0.92 -11.28
N ASP A 96 1.52 0.13 -11.79
CA ASP A 96 1.76 0.66 -13.15
C ASP A 96 3.01 1.57 -13.19
N TYR A 97 3.60 1.91 -12.04
CA TYR A 97 4.85 2.69 -11.96
C TYR A 97 6.09 1.80 -12.08
N ASP A 98 7.24 2.42 -12.35
CA ASP A 98 8.51 1.71 -12.54
C ASP A 98 8.88 0.92 -11.27
N ILE A 99 9.03 -0.40 -11.40
CA ILE A 99 9.50 -1.24 -10.31
C ILE A 99 10.96 -0.90 -9.96
N VAL A 100 11.27 -0.88 -8.66
CA VAL A 100 12.64 -0.78 -8.15
C VAL A 100 13.07 -2.17 -7.71
N GLU A 101 13.99 -2.77 -8.45
CA GLU A 101 14.43 -4.14 -8.25
C GLU A 101 15.10 -4.38 -6.90
N VAL A 102 14.97 -5.61 -6.40
CA VAL A 102 15.69 -6.06 -5.20
C VAL A 102 17.20 -6.07 -5.49
N GLU A 103 17.97 -5.28 -4.75
CA GLU A 103 19.44 -5.30 -4.79
C GLU A 103 19.99 -6.43 -3.92
N ARG A 104 19.41 -6.61 -2.72
CA ARG A 104 19.89 -7.60 -1.75
C ARG A 104 18.83 -7.92 -0.72
N LEU A 105 18.67 -9.21 -0.43
CA LEU A 105 18.03 -9.72 0.78
C LEU A 105 19.12 -10.24 1.73
N SER A 106 19.06 -9.82 2.99
CA SER A 106 20.00 -10.16 4.05
C SER A 106 19.38 -11.19 4.99
N ALA A 107 20.13 -12.23 5.33
CA ALA A 107 19.78 -13.18 6.38
C ALA A 107 19.59 -12.52 7.77
N HIS A 108 20.04 -11.28 7.95
CA HIS A 108 19.88 -10.51 9.19
C HIS A 108 18.63 -9.61 9.20
N GLY A 109 17.57 -9.96 8.45
CA GLY A 109 16.30 -9.24 8.47
C GLY A 109 16.38 -7.86 7.83
N SER A 110 17.01 -7.75 6.66
CA SER A 110 17.02 -6.51 5.89
C SER A 110 16.90 -6.79 4.40
N ILE A 111 16.17 -5.93 3.70
CA ILE A 111 16.04 -5.95 2.26
C ILE A 111 16.43 -4.57 1.71
N SER A 112 17.06 -4.56 0.54
CA SER A 112 17.39 -3.34 -0.18
C SER A 112 16.94 -3.43 -1.62
N PHE A 113 16.46 -2.30 -2.14
CA PHE A 113 15.99 -2.11 -3.50
C PHE A 113 16.78 -0.98 -4.14
N LYS A 114 17.08 -1.10 -5.42
CA LYS A 114 17.84 -0.07 -6.13
C LYS A 114 17.55 -0.02 -7.62
N ASN A 115 17.49 1.19 -8.14
CA ASN A 115 17.69 1.49 -9.56
C ASN A 115 18.62 2.70 -9.71
N ALA A 116 18.66 3.32 -10.90
CA ALA A 116 19.52 4.48 -11.16
C ALA A 116 19.21 5.69 -10.26
N ASP A 117 17.94 5.92 -9.93
CA ASP A 117 17.47 7.10 -9.22
C ASP A 117 17.11 6.83 -7.76
N VAL A 118 16.77 5.60 -7.39
CA VAL A 118 16.21 5.26 -6.08
C VAL A 118 17.03 4.21 -5.39
N ARG A 119 17.21 4.38 -4.08
CA ARG A 119 17.65 3.32 -3.18
C ARG A 119 16.73 3.27 -1.97
N VAL A 120 16.22 2.08 -1.65
CA VAL A 120 15.46 1.83 -0.42
C VAL A 120 16.17 0.75 0.38
N VAL A 121 16.30 0.93 1.68
CA VAL A 121 16.73 -0.14 2.59
C VAL A 121 15.76 -0.21 3.75
N VAL A 122 15.21 -1.41 3.97
CA VAL A 122 14.31 -1.72 5.07
C VAL A 122 15.00 -2.75 5.95
N SER A 123 14.88 -2.58 7.26
CA SER A 123 15.35 -3.56 8.24
C SER A 123 14.30 -3.80 9.29
N VAL A 124 14.24 -5.04 9.76
CA VAL A 124 13.34 -5.49 10.81
C VAL A 124 14.16 -6.01 11.99
N ALA A 125 13.53 -6.07 13.15
CA ALA A 125 14.15 -6.66 14.33
C ALA A 125 13.12 -7.41 15.19
N PRO A 126 13.56 -8.44 15.93
CA PRO A 126 12.73 -9.09 16.93
C PRO A 126 12.29 -8.13 18.03
N ILE A 127 11.04 -8.25 18.43
CA ILE A 127 10.49 -7.55 19.60
C ILE A 127 10.96 -8.29 20.85
N SER A 128 11.76 -7.60 21.66
CA SER A 128 12.23 -8.14 22.93
C SER A 128 11.09 -8.18 23.93
N PRO A 129 11.00 -9.20 24.82
CA PRO A 129 10.09 -9.17 25.96
C PRO A 129 10.31 -7.97 26.91
N LYS A 130 11.48 -7.31 26.82
CA LYS A 130 11.82 -6.10 27.58
C LYS A 130 11.50 -4.80 26.83
N ASP A 131 10.99 -4.89 25.60
CA ASP A 131 10.62 -3.73 24.80
C ASP A 131 9.42 -3.02 25.46
N THR A 132 9.65 -1.83 25.99
CA THR A 132 8.64 -1.03 26.69
C THR A 132 7.75 -0.22 25.74
N SER A 133 8.11 -0.15 24.46
CA SER A 133 7.34 0.56 23.44
C SER A 133 6.05 -0.18 23.10
N VAL A 134 6.08 -1.53 23.12
CA VAL A 134 4.94 -2.40 22.79
C VAL A 134 4.21 -2.80 24.06
N LYS A 135 2.92 -2.46 24.15
CA LYS A 135 2.08 -2.74 25.33
C LYS A 135 0.78 -3.41 24.92
N LYS A 136 0.33 -4.40 25.69
CA LYS A 136 -0.98 -5.03 25.54
C LYS A 136 -1.99 -4.38 26.48
N GLY A 137 -3.10 -3.87 25.95
CA GLY A 137 -4.23 -3.35 26.70
C GLY A 137 -5.09 -4.47 27.31
N ALA A 138 -5.97 -4.10 28.25
CA ALA A 138 -6.87 -5.04 28.92
C ALA A 138 -7.88 -5.71 27.96
N ASP A 139 -8.28 -5.00 26.90
CA ASP A 139 -9.11 -5.53 25.82
C ASP A 139 -8.34 -6.49 24.89
N GLY A 140 -7.02 -6.58 25.08
CA GLY A 140 -6.07 -7.39 24.33
C GLY A 140 -5.58 -6.75 23.03
N THR A 141 -5.91 -5.47 22.78
CA THR A 141 -5.30 -4.69 21.70
C THR A 141 -3.85 -4.35 22.04
N TYR A 142 -3.00 -4.28 21.03
CA TYR A 142 -1.61 -3.87 21.21
C TYR A 142 -1.46 -2.39 20.83
N MET A 143 -0.60 -1.71 21.57
CA MET A 143 -0.19 -0.32 21.33
C MET A 143 1.32 -0.26 21.19
N VAL A 144 1.81 0.55 20.26
CA VAL A 144 3.24 0.90 20.15
C VAL A 144 3.37 2.40 20.35
N ASN A 145 4.12 2.82 21.38
CA ASN A 145 4.35 4.24 21.70
C ASN A 145 3.04 5.07 21.75
N GLY A 146 1.96 4.48 22.29
CA GLY A 146 0.67 5.15 22.44
C GLY A 146 -0.21 5.16 21.18
N LYS A 147 0.21 4.50 20.09
CA LYS A 147 -0.62 4.29 18.88
C LYS A 147 -1.10 2.85 18.79
N LYS A 148 -2.30 2.64 18.25
CA LYS A 148 -2.83 1.30 17.97
C LYS A 148 -1.89 0.55 17.01
N ALA A 149 -1.49 -0.65 17.41
CA ALA A 149 -0.66 -1.52 16.59
C ALA A 149 -1.49 -2.27 15.55
N TYR A 150 -0.88 -2.54 14.39
CA TYR A 150 -1.41 -3.40 13.33
C TYR A 150 -0.60 -4.69 13.24
N GLY A 151 -1.19 -5.77 12.69
CA GLY A 151 -0.47 -7.02 12.40
C GLY A 151 -0.53 -8.10 13.46
N VAL A 152 -1.16 -7.83 14.60
CA VAL A 152 -1.20 -8.75 15.74
C VAL A 152 -2.62 -9.01 16.21
N SER A 153 -2.94 -10.29 16.42
CA SER A 153 -4.23 -10.71 16.95
C SER A 153 -4.27 -10.60 18.49
N LYS A 154 -5.47 -10.58 19.06
CA LYS A 154 -5.67 -10.58 20.52
C LYS A 154 -4.96 -11.75 21.24
N TRP A 155 -4.80 -12.87 20.56
CA TRP A 155 -4.33 -14.14 21.13
C TRP A 155 -2.85 -14.43 20.84
N SER A 156 -2.16 -13.53 20.14
CA SER A 156 -0.75 -13.68 19.75
C SER A 156 0.11 -12.58 20.34
N SER A 157 1.38 -12.87 20.62
CA SER A 157 2.39 -11.85 20.91
C SER A 157 3.13 -11.48 19.63
N PRO A 158 3.35 -10.17 19.35
CA PRO A 158 4.05 -9.77 18.15
C PRO A 158 5.54 -10.14 18.25
N GLN A 159 6.13 -10.58 17.14
CA GLN A 159 7.50 -11.08 17.06
C GLN A 159 8.44 -10.11 16.36
N LEU A 160 7.98 -9.39 15.33
CA LEU A 160 8.82 -8.52 14.53
C LEU A 160 8.27 -7.08 14.46
N HIS A 161 9.19 -6.12 14.41
CA HIS A 161 8.89 -4.73 14.07
C HIS A 161 9.82 -4.21 12.97
N TYR A 162 9.44 -3.11 12.33
CA TYR A 162 10.35 -2.32 11.52
C TYR A 162 11.40 -1.65 12.43
N LYS A 163 12.68 -1.89 12.14
CA LYS A 163 13.81 -1.24 12.81
C LYS A 163 14.16 0.09 12.15
N SER A 164 14.30 0.09 10.82
CA SER A 164 14.56 1.31 10.07
C SER A 164 14.12 1.19 8.62
N ILE A 165 13.75 2.33 8.03
CA ILE A 165 13.47 2.51 6.61
C ILE A 165 14.30 3.70 6.15
N THR A 166 15.11 3.50 5.12
CA THR A 166 15.92 4.56 4.51
C THR A 166 15.59 4.65 3.03
N VAL A 167 15.45 5.87 2.53
CA VAL A 167 15.09 6.12 1.14
C VAL A 167 15.99 7.22 0.60
N SER A 168 16.64 6.97 -0.52
CA SER A 168 17.37 7.96 -1.30
C SER A 168 16.71 8.12 -2.66
N ILE A 169 16.52 9.37 -3.08
CA ILE A 169 15.99 9.74 -4.39
C ILE A 169 16.98 10.70 -5.04
N LYS A 170 17.53 10.29 -6.19
CA LYS A 170 18.55 11.01 -6.97
C LYS A 170 19.75 11.43 -6.12
N GLY A 171 20.24 10.51 -5.30
CA GLY A 171 21.37 10.71 -4.39
C GLY A 171 21.03 11.48 -3.10
N ARG A 172 19.82 12.03 -2.96
CA ARG A 172 19.39 12.73 -1.74
C ARG A 172 18.73 11.76 -0.76
N ASN A 173 19.29 11.63 0.44
CA ASN A 173 18.68 10.89 1.53
C ASN A 173 17.42 11.63 2.04
N ILE A 174 16.29 10.91 2.11
CA ILE A 174 15.02 11.41 2.60
C ILE A 174 14.76 10.77 3.97
N PRO A 175 14.63 11.57 5.05
CA PRO A 175 14.37 11.01 6.38
C PRO A 175 12.98 10.37 6.42
N VAL A 176 12.91 9.13 6.91
CA VAL A 176 11.66 8.42 7.22
C VAL A 176 11.59 8.24 8.75
N PRO A 177 10.94 9.16 9.47
CA PRO A 177 10.86 9.08 10.93
C PRO A 177 10.20 7.78 11.41
N GLN A 178 10.81 7.12 12.40
CA GLN A 178 10.30 5.86 12.97
C GLN A 178 8.83 5.94 13.43
N LYS A 179 8.42 7.09 13.98
CA LYS A 179 7.02 7.37 14.38
C LYS A 179 5.97 7.12 13.29
N ILE A 180 6.36 7.11 12.02
CA ILE A 180 5.49 6.86 10.87
C ILE A 180 5.10 5.38 10.78
N PHE A 181 5.99 4.47 11.15
CA PHE A 181 5.83 3.03 10.87
C PHE A 181 6.01 2.13 12.11
N GLU A 182 6.43 2.64 13.26
CA GLU A 182 6.68 1.83 14.48
C GLU A 182 5.49 0.98 14.96
N HIS A 183 4.27 1.42 14.66
CA HIS A 183 3.03 0.76 15.03
C HIS A 183 2.58 -0.30 14.00
N LEU A 184 3.32 -0.47 12.91
CA LEU A 184 3.13 -1.53 11.93
C LEU A 184 3.99 -2.73 12.35
N LEU A 185 3.37 -3.80 12.84
CA LEU A 185 4.06 -5.00 13.31
C LEU A 185 3.95 -6.14 12.29
N GLU A 186 4.78 -7.15 12.52
CA GLU A 186 4.89 -8.38 11.71
C GLU A 186 5.10 -8.10 10.22
N PRO A 187 6.13 -7.31 9.86
CA PRO A 187 6.39 -7.03 8.45
C PRO A 187 6.92 -8.24 7.70
N ASP A 188 6.29 -8.56 6.57
CA ASP A 188 6.82 -9.54 5.62
C ASP A 188 7.64 -8.80 4.55
N ILE A 189 8.90 -8.52 4.89
CA ILE A 189 9.78 -7.75 4.01
C ILE A 189 10.24 -8.52 2.78
N GLU A 190 10.06 -9.84 2.73
CA GLU A 190 10.42 -10.65 1.57
C GLU A 190 9.40 -10.45 0.44
N ASP A 191 8.14 -10.22 0.78
CA ASP A 191 7.04 -9.90 -0.14
C ASP A 191 6.87 -8.39 -0.40
N MET A 192 7.81 -7.56 0.06
CA MET A 192 7.77 -6.12 -0.18
C MET A 192 8.09 -5.80 -1.65
N VAL A 193 7.28 -4.91 -2.24
CA VAL A 193 7.51 -4.39 -3.59
C VAL A 193 7.65 -2.88 -3.54
N VAL A 194 8.62 -2.35 -4.29
CA VAL A 194 8.91 -0.91 -4.37
C VAL A 194 8.69 -0.42 -5.79
N TYR A 195 7.92 0.66 -5.92
CA TYR A 195 7.66 1.34 -7.18
C TYR A 195 8.12 2.80 -7.11
N TYR A 196 8.48 3.36 -8.27
CA TYR A 196 8.96 4.73 -8.41
C TYR A 196 8.22 5.46 -9.51
N ASN A 197 7.69 6.63 -9.16
CA ASN A 197 7.20 7.60 -10.13
C ASN A 197 8.30 8.64 -10.42
N PRO A 198 9.03 8.55 -11.56
CA PRO A 198 10.14 9.45 -11.85
C PRO A 198 9.71 10.89 -12.11
N ARG A 199 8.49 11.10 -12.65
CA ARG A 199 7.97 12.44 -12.96
C ARG A 199 7.72 13.24 -11.68
N LYS A 200 7.20 12.58 -10.64
CA LYS A 200 6.84 13.22 -9.36
C LYS A 200 7.87 12.97 -8.26
N GLN A 201 8.86 12.12 -8.52
CA GLN A 201 9.88 11.70 -7.55
C GLN A 201 9.26 11.14 -6.28
N ILE A 202 8.31 10.22 -6.44
CA ILE A 202 7.60 9.54 -5.35
C ILE A 202 7.96 8.06 -5.39
N VAL A 203 8.38 7.53 -4.25
CA VAL A 203 8.60 6.12 -3.99
C VAL A 203 7.39 5.56 -3.24
N TYR A 204 6.87 4.45 -3.73
CA TYR A 204 5.79 3.67 -3.14
C TYR A 204 6.36 2.34 -2.66
N MET A 205 6.24 2.04 -1.37
CA MET A 205 6.63 0.74 -0.80
C MET A 205 5.34 0.04 -0.37
N GLN A 206 4.99 -1.04 -1.06
CA GLN A 206 3.83 -1.87 -0.74
C GLN A 206 4.29 -3.15 -0.07
N VAL A 207 3.63 -3.51 1.02
CA VAL A 207 4.01 -4.69 1.81
C VAL A 207 2.78 -5.29 2.48
N ASN A 208 2.65 -6.60 2.38
CA ASN A 208 1.71 -7.36 3.20
C ASN A 208 2.38 -7.66 4.53
N ASN A 209 1.66 -7.43 5.61
CA ASN A 209 2.16 -7.59 6.96
C ASN A 209 1.13 -8.38 7.79
N GLY A 210 1.54 -8.81 8.98
CA GLY A 210 0.71 -9.61 9.86
C GLY A 210 0.72 -11.09 9.47
N GLY A 211 0.18 -11.91 10.37
CA GLY A 211 -0.10 -13.32 10.09
C GLY A 211 -1.52 -13.52 9.53
N THR A 212 -1.88 -14.78 9.29
CA THR A 212 -3.20 -15.19 8.76
C THR A 212 -4.40 -14.65 9.55
N SER A 213 -4.24 -14.41 10.85
CA SER A 213 -5.31 -13.94 11.74
C SER A 213 -5.35 -12.41 11.92
N ALA A 214 -4.39 -11.67 11.37
CA ALA A 214 -4.27 -10.22 11.55
C ALA A 214 -3.58 -9.53 10.36
N SER A 215 -3.83 -10.03 9.15
CA SER A 215 -3.18 -9.54 7.94
C SER A 215 -3.65 -8.14 7.55
N TYR A 216 -2.71 -7.36 7.02
CA TYR A 216 -2.98 -6.03 6.48
C TYR A 216 -1.95 -5.69 5.41
N THR A 217 -2.36 -4.90 4.42
CA THR A 217 -1.46 -4.33 3.42
C THR A 217 -1.17 -2.88 3.81
N ALA A 218 0.10 -2.50 3.81
CA ALA A 218 0.53 -1.12 3.99
C ALA A 218 1.14 -0.58 2.70
N LEU A 219 0.85 0.69 2.42
CA LEU A 219 1.54 1.49 1.41
C LEU A 219 2.24 2.66 2.11
N LEU A 220 3.56 2.64 2.12
CA LEU A 220 4.37 3.78 2.54
C LEU A 220 4.72 4.63 1.33
N THR A 221 4.59 5.94 1.47
CA THR A 221 4.87 6.90 0.40
C THR A 221 5.94 7.87 0.84
N VAL A 222 6.98 8.01 0.02
CA VAL A 222 8.13 8.89 0.30
C VAL A 222 8.43 9.71 -0.93
N SER A 223 8.51 11.03 -0.76
CA SER A 223 8.88 11.96 -1.83
C SER A 223 10.04 12.84 -1.39
N ILE A 224 10.55 13.68 -2.28
CA ILE A 224 11.53 14.72 -1.91
C ILE A 224 11.06 15.69 -0.81
N ARG A 225 9.75 15.75 -0.54
CA ARG A 225 9.15 16.56 0.53
C ARG A 225 9.10 15.82 1.88
N GLY A 226 9.43 14.53 1.91
CA GLY A 226 9.38 13.68 3.09
C GLY A 226 8.46 12.48 2.93
N ALA A 227 8.34 11.71 4.01
CA ALA A 227 7.47 10.55 4.12
C ALA A 227 6.10 10.92 4.69
N LEU A 228 5.03 10.31 4.16
CA LEU A 228 3.67 10.44 4.71
C LEU A 228 3.36 9.28 5.67
N SER A 229 2.35 9.47 6.53
CA SER A 229 1.80 8.33 7.28
C SER A 229 1.31 7.24 6.32
N PRO A 230 1.52 5.95 6.66
CA PRO A 230 1.16 4.84 5.79
C PRO A 230 -0.34 4.82 5.50
N TYR A 231 -0.68 4.36 4.31
CA TYR A 231 -2.05 3.95 3.96
C TYR A 231 -2.17 2.47 4.29
N ILE A 232 -3.24 2.10 5.00
CA ILE A 232 -3.41 0.75 5.54
C ILE A 232 -4.74 0.20 5.03
N PHE A 233 -4.72 -1.02 4.54
CA PHE A 233 -5.91 -1.80 4.27
C PHE A 233 -5.85 -3.10 5.07
N TYR A 234 -6.97 -3.52 5.65
CA TYR A 234 -7.11 -4.85 6.24
C TYR A 234 -8.48 -5.44 5.92
N PRO A 235 -8.62 -6.77 5.77
CA PRO A 235 -9.85 -7.39 5.24
C PRO A 235 -11.13 -7.07 6.02
N SER A 236 -11.04 -6.81 7.33
CA SER A 236 -12.22 -6.44 8.13
C SER A 236 -12.73 -5.02 7.88
N MET A 237 -12.07 -4.21 7.04
CA MET A 237 -12.64 -2.95 6.52
C MET A 237 -13.82 -3.18 5.57
N ASN A 238 -13.91 -4.36 4.94
CA ASN A 238 -14.97 -4.70 3.96
C ASN A 238 -16.32 -5.07 4.60
N ARG A 239 -16.57 -4.67 5.86
CA ARG A 239 -17.80 -4.99 6.60
C ARG A 239 -18.79 -3.84 6.58
#